data_AF-A0A7S8EDI1-F1
#
_entry.id   AF-A0A7S8EDI1-F1
#
_cell.length_a   1.000
_cell.length_b   1.000
_cell.length_c   1.000
_cell.angle_alpha   90.00
_cell.angle_beta   90.00
_cell.angle_gamma   90.00
#
_symmetry.space_group_name_H-M   'P 1'
#
loop_
_entity.id
_entity.type
_entity.pdbx_description
1 polymer ?
#
loop_
_entity_poly.entity_id
_entity_poly.type
_entity_poly.pdbx_seq_one_letter_code
_entity_poly.pdbx_strand_id
1 'polypeptide(L)'
;MSLIGIDGGWNLLTLRAQENTTVTPAPPTPYVSIFDLTEGPSATELAPTQPDPTGETEVSPTTAVNQPDATSAAPARIPSIFDPPSANTDQSNTGQTATEQANPAQPTRIPSIFDPPSESGSSGQPSAEPTRIQSIFDSSTGTGGSTTGGTTDPAQPTPYVSVFDMMQSSVIRFEGEERPDKEYCLSCHANPYLQLALPSGEIISVTVDEEEYAESVHGQHGTEGYRCIRCHDGMNEYPHEAVTATTARELQIEYSASCVECHTDMYDDTLDGVHFDLLANGNENAAVCADCHTGHGVQRLNDETTDEPLPESGITSVEMCTTCHADVFEHYASSVHGEALLAGNNDMPTCADCHGIHNTEGPTNDSSFRLFSPQTCAKCHSDEQLMAKYDVSTDVFDTYVSDFHGTTVMLFQKTAADQDFNAPVCVDCHGVHDISPIDAADSPVLRDNLITTCRRCHPDASSDFPAAWLGHYPPTLERTPLVALAQLFYNIFIPVVIGGLVLFVITDIYRRLSNRREEH
;
A
#
# COMPACT_ATOMS: atom_id res chain seq x y z
N MET A 1 58.41 54.73 35.61
CA MET A 1 57.05 54.17 35.45
C MET A 1 57.12 52.66 35.60
N SER A 2 56.15 52.10 36.33
CA SER A 2 55.95 50.72 36.77
C SER A 2 56.23 49.62 35.73
N LEU A 3 57.04 48.60 36.07
CA LEU A 3 56.73 47.27 36.68
C LEU A 3 56.24 46.25 35.63
N ILE A 4 57.11 45.35 35.18
CA ILE A 4 57.38 43.97 35.65
C ILE A 4 56.78 42.97 34.64
N GLY A 5 57.66 42.34 33.86
CA GLY A 5 57.42 41.02 33.27
C GLY A 5 58.06 39.97 34.18
N ILE A 6 57.44 38.80 34.30
CA ILE A 6 58.04 37.63 34.94
C ILE A 6 57.63 36.37 34.18
N ASP A 7 58.66 35.57 33.91
CA ASP A 7 58.71 34.20 33.41
C ASP A 7 58.01 33.16 34.30
N GLY A 8 57.77 31.98 33.74
CA GLY A 8 57.54 30.73 34.47
C GLY A 8 56.86 29.72 33.55
N GLY A 9 57.42 28.57 33.19
CA GLY A 9 58.18 27.65 34.02
C GLY A 9 57.39 26.35 34.07
N TRP A 10 57.62 25.47 33.11
CA TRP A 10 56.99 24.14 33.02
C TRP A 10 57.49 23.26 34.16
N ASN A 11 56.60 22.90 35.08
CA ASN A 11 56.90 21.92 36.13
C ASN A 11 55.98 20.70 35.98
N LEU A 12 56.61 19.54 35.84
CA LEU A 12 56.01 18.22 36.00
C LEU A 12 55.44 18.08 37.42
N LEU A 13 54.17 17.68 37.52
CA LEU A 13 53.60 17.06 38.71
C LEU A 13 52.78 15.85 38.28
N THR A 14 53.40 14.67 38.42
CA THR A 14 52.72 13.39 38.57
C THR A 14 51.87 13.41 39.84
N LEU A 15 50.58 13.03 39.75
CA LEU A 15 49.86 12.38 40.85
C LEU A 15 48.57 11.68 40.35
N ARG A 16 48.61 10.34 40.49
CA ARG A 16 47.53 9.37 40.75
C ARG A 16 46.50 9.05 39.65
N ALA A 17 46.62 7.81 39.18
CA ALA A 17 45.56 7.02 38.55
C ALA A 17 44.31 7.03 39.44
N GLN A 18 43.19 7.52 38.89
CA GLN A 18 41.87 7.13 39.35
C GLN A 18 41.47 5.86 38.63
N GLU A 19 40.88 4.96 39.41
CA GLU A 19 40.43 3.64 38.99
C GLU A 19 39.37 3.76 37.89
N ASN A 20 39.51 2.90 36.89
CA ASN A 20 38.64 2.74 35.74
C ASN A 20 37.27 2.22 36.20
N THR A 21 36.33 3.10 36.52
CA THR A 21 34.91 2.73 36.52
C THR A 21 34.46 2.64 35.07
N THR A 22 34.45 1.41 34.54
CA THR A 22 33.70 1.04 33.34
C THR A 22 32.23 1.43 33.55
N VAL A 23 31.83 2.58 33.03
CA VAL A 23 30.43 2.85 32.75
C VAL A 23 30.13 2.08 31.49
N THR A 24 29.56 0.89 31.65
CA THR A 24 28.94 0.16 30.55
C THR A 24 27.85 1.08 29.99
N PRO A 25 27.89 1.46 28.69
CA PRO A 25 26.75 2.13 28.09
C PRO A 25 25.54 1.20 28.24
N ALA A 26 24.41 1.75 28.67
CA ALA A 26 23.16 1.02 28.64
C ALA A 26 22.95 0.50 27.20
N PRO A 27 22.48 -0.74 27.02
CA PRO A 27 22.12 -1.20 25.68
C PRO A 27 21.09 -0.21 25.10
N PRO A 28 21.14 0.09 23.79
CA PRO A 28 20.09 0.87 23.17
C PRO A 28 18.75 0.21 23.52
N THR A 29 17.82 0.98 24.08
CA THR A 29 16.44 0.53 24.19
C THR A 29 15.97 0.20 22.78
N PRO A 30 15.52 -1.04 22.50
CA PRO A 30 14.98 -1.36 21.19
C PRO A 30 13.83 -0.40 20.90
N TYR A 31 13.87 0.19 19.71
CA TYR A 31 12.74 0.93 19.17
C TYR A 31 11.57 -0.05 19.10
N VAL A 32 10.48 0.25 19.82
CA VAL A 32 9.21 -0.45 19.64
C VAL A 32 8.50 0.28 18.52
N SER A 33 8.48 -0.34 17.35
CA SER A 33 7.79 0.20 16.20
C SER A 33 6.30 0.30 16.49
N ILE A 34 5.58 1.24 15.87
CA ILE A 34 4.10 1.23 15.93
C ILE A 34 3.53 -0.06 15.32
N PHE A 35 4.32 -0.75 14.47
CA PHE A 35 4.03 -2.08 13.94
C PHE A 35 4.20 -3.21 14.97
N ASP A 36 4.88 -2.97 16.10
CA ASP A 36 5.05 -3.94 17.20
C ASP A 36 3.94 -3.85 18.28
N LEU A 37 2.98 -2.93 18.13
CA LEU A 37 1.95 -2.65 19.16
C LEU A 37 0.64 -3.45 18.97
N THR A 38 0.65 -4.56 18.23
CA THR A 38 -0.56 -5.33 17.88
C THR A 38 -1.18 -6.16 19.01
N GLU A 39 -0.71 -6.06 20.26
CA GLU A 39 -1.36 -6.71 21.42
C GLU A 39 -1.70 -5.71 22.52
N GLY A 40 -2.80 -4.99 22.36
CA GLY A 40 -3.53 -4.42 23.49
C GLY A 40 -4.19 -5.54 24.31
N PRO A 41 -4.18 -5.50 25.66
CA PRO A 41 -4.76 -6.57 26.46
C PRO A 41 -6.27 -6.67 26.22
N SER A 42 -6.74 -7.89 25.95
CA SER A 42 -8.16 -8.21 25.76
C SER A 42 -9.02 -7.60 26.86
N ALA A 43 -10.03 -6.82 26.47
CA ALA A 43 -11.04 -6.30 27.36
C ALA A 43 -11.93 -7.44 27.88
N THR A 44 -11.46 -8.15 28.91
CA THR A 44 -12.29 -9.05 29.71
C THR A 44 -11.80 -9.00 31.15
N GLU A 45 -12.18 -7.95 31.87
CA GLU A 45 -12.48 -7.95 33.32
C GLU A 45 -12.62 -6.51 33.82
N LEU A 46 -13.76 -5.88 33.57
CA LEU A 46 -14.27 -4.83 34.45
C LEU A 46 -15.77 -5.04 34.63
N ALA A 47 -16.10 -5.79 35.69
CA ALA A 47 -17.46 -5.92 36.17
C ALA A 47 -17.98 -4.56 36.68
N PRO A 48 -19.12 -4.06 36.20
CA PRO A 48 -19.72 -2.85 36.75
C PRO A 48 -20.52 -3.18 38.02
N THR A 49 -20.15 -2.54 39.13
CA THR A 49 -20.96 -2.47 40.35
C THR A 49 -22.26 -1.71 40.08
N GLN A 50 -23.39 -2.40 40.29
CA GLN A 50 -24.75 -1.87 40.31
C GLN A 50 -24.96 -0.83 41.41
N PRO A 51 -25.85 0.15 41.18
CA PRO A 51 -26.78 0.58 42.21
C PRO A 51 -28.25 0.33 41.81
N ASP A 52 -29.00 -0.14 42.80
CA ASP A 52 -30.41 -0.53 42.84
C ASP A 52 -31.39 0.62 42.47
N PRO A 53 -32.63 0.33 42.01
CA PRO A 53 -33.49 1.21 41.24
C PRO A 53 -34.60 1.87 42.07
N THR A 54 -35.06 3.04 41.63
CA THR A 54 -36.46 3.48 41.86
C THR A 54 -36.83 4.52 40.79
N GLY A 55 -37.93 4.31 40.07
CA GLY A 55 -38.55 5.36 39.26
C GLY A 55 -39.31 4.87 38.03
N GLU A 56 -40.53 4.38 38.25
CA GLU A 56 -41.53 3.97 37.26
C GLU A 56 -41.98 5.12 36.35
N THR A 57 -42.19 4.85 35.05
CA THR A 57 -43.40 5.06 34.18
C THR A 57 -42.95 5.26 32.72
N GLU A 58 -43.59 4.86 31.63
CA GLU A 58 -44.87 4.26 31.24
C GLU A 58 -44.71 3.69 29.80
N VAL A 59 -45.65 2.86 29.34
CA VAL A 59 -45.55 2.02 28.12
C VAL A 59 -46.43 2.56 26.95
N SER A 60 -45.86 2.60 25.73
CA SER A 60 -46.44 2.42 24.36
C SER A 60 -47.35 3.49 23.71
N PRO A 61 -47.65 3.41 22.37
CA PRO A 61 -46.96 2.73 21.23
C PRO A 61 -46.91 3.55 19.89
N THR A 62 -46.11 3.05 18.93
CA THR A 62 -46.22 3.13 17.43
C THR A 62 -46.50 4.47 16.72
N THR A 63 -45.68 4.83 15.71
CA THR A 63 -46.07 5.04 14.29
C THR A 63 -44.83 5.20 13.39
N ALA A 64 -44.95 4.74 12.16
CA ALA A 64 -43.97 4.64 11.08
C ALA A 64 -43.58 5.97 10.39
N VAL A 65 -42.45 5.92 9.67
CA VAL A 65 -42.05 6.67 8.45
C VAL A 65 -42.10 8.21 8.50
N ASN A 66 -40.93 8.84 8.36
CA ASN A 66 -40.67 9.91 7.37
C ASN A 66 -39.19 10.35 7.36
N GLN A 67 -38.63 10.50 6.15
CA GLN A 67 -37.44 11.31 5.85
C GLN A 67 -37.58 12.73 6.41
N PRO A 68 -36.47 13.44 6.63
CA PRO A 68 -36.46 14.88 6.40
C PRO A 68 -35.40 15.30 5.37
N ASP A 69 -35.88 16.17 4.49
CA ASP A 69 -35.13 16.98 3.55
C ASP A 69 -33.96 17.75 4.17
N ALA A 70 -32.97 17.96 3.30
CA ALA A 70 -31.87 18.89 3.46
C ALA A 70 -32.34 20.29 3.87
N THR A 71 -31.75 20.84 4.93
CA THR A 71 -31.21 22.21 5.04
C THR A 71 -30.79 22.44 6.49
N SER A 72 -29.49 22.36 6.77
CA SER A 72 -28.93 22.99 7.96
C SER A 72 -27.70 23.79 7.58
N ALA A 73 -27.75 25.07 7.93
CA ALA A 73 -26.71 26.04 7.67
C ALA A 73 -25.44 25.70 8.47
N ALA A 74 -24.29 25.79 7.81
CA ALA A 74 -22.98 25.67 8.45
C ALA A 74 -22.81 26.73 9.57
N PRO A 75 -22.18 26.42 10.70
CA PRO A 75 -21.89 27.41 11.73
C PRO A 75 -20.85 28.42 11.21
N ALA A 76 -21.11 29.71 11.47
CA ALA A 76 -20.24 30.81 11.08
C ALA A 76 -18.87 30.73 11.77
N ARG A 77 -17.79 30.79 10.97
CA ARG A 77 -16.40 30.89 11.43
C ARG A 77 -16.20 32.16 12.27
N ILE A 78 -15.55 32.01 13.43
CA ILE A 78 -15.09 33.13 14.25
C ILE A 78 -13.80 33.69 13.60
N PRO A 79 -13.75 34.97 13.18
CA PRO A 79 -12.57 35.53 12.51
C PRO A 79 -11.38 35.65 13.48
N SER A 80 -10.19 35.34 12.96
CA SER A 80 -8.92 35.37 13.69
C SER A 80 -8.23 36.72 13.51
N ILE A 81 -7.40 37.14 14.47
CA ILE A 81 -6.63 38.40 14.43
C ILE A 81 -5.60 38.44 13.28
N PHE A 82 -5.41 37.33 12.56
CA PHE A 82 -4.51 37.22 11.42
C PHE A 82 -5.22 37.22 10.05
N ASP A 83 -6.56 37.38 10.00
CA ASP A 83 -7.26 37.53 8.72
C ASP A 83 -6.89 38.90 8.09
N PRO A 84 -6.39 38.96 6.83
CA PRO A 84 -6.07 40.22 6.16
C PRO A 84 -7.34 41.02 5.81
N PRO A 85 -7.29 42.36 5.75
CA PRO A 85 -8.48 43.18 5.52
C PRO A 85 -9.05 42.95 4.11
N SER A 86 -10.28 42.45 4.06
CA SER A 86 -11.04 42.22 2.82
C SER A 86 -11.29 43.52 2.06
N ALA A 87 -10.70 43.65 0.87
CA ALA A 87 -11.03 44.70 -0.07
C ALA A 87 -12.38 44.37 -0.75
N ASN A 88 -13.31 45.29 -0.60
CA ASN A 88 -14.65 45.25 -1.16
C ASN A 88 -14.60 45.78 -2.60
N THR A 89 -14.95 44.98 -3.61
CA THR A 89 -15.29 45.50 -4.94
C THR A 89 -16.39 44.70 -5.62
N ASP A 90 -17.39 45.49 -6.05
CA ASP A 90 -18.62 45.18 -6.75
C ASP A 90 -18.49 44.26 -7.97
N GLN A 91 -19.53 43.45 -8.15
CA GLN A 91 -19.85 42.78 -9.41
C GLN A 91 -20.23 43.82 -10.48
N SER A 92 -19.64 43.71 -11.67
CA SER A 92 -20.37 44.05 -12.90
C SER A 92 -19.91 43.18 -14.07
N ASN A 93 -20.91 42.61 -14.73
CA ASN A 93 -20.88 41.70 -15.85
C ASN A 93 -20.74 42.48 -17.16
N THR A 94 -19.75 42.19 -18.00
CA THR A 94 -19.82 42.43 -19.46
C THR A 94 -18.92 41.42 -20.19
N GLY A 95 -19.49 40.70 -21.15
CA GLY A 95 -18.75 39.77 -22.01
C GLY A 95 -17.99 40.49 -23.12
N GLN A 96 -16.90 39.88 -23.59
CA GLN A 96 -16.45 39.93 -24.98
C GLN A 96 -15.26 38.99 -25.25
N THR A 97 -15.49 38.13 -26.25
CA THR A 97 -14.59 37.69 -27.33
C THR A 97 -13.18 37.16 -27.06
N ALA A 98 -12.97 35.95 -27.59
CA ALA A 98 -11.69 35.30 -27.84
C ALA A 98 -10.70 36.19 -28.60
N THR A 99 -9.47 36.21 -28.09
CA THR A 99 -8.25 36.53 -28.85
C THR A 99 -7.10 35.73 -28.22
N GLU A 100 -6.36 35.02 -29.06
CA GLU A 100 -5.06 34.41 -28.79
C GLU A 100 -4.14 35.36 -28.00
N GLN A 101 -3.60 34.90 -26.88
CA GLN A 101 -2.42 35.49 -26.25
C GLN A 101 -1.42 34.42 -25.85
N ALA A 102 -0.18 34.72 -26.23
CA ALA A 102 1.00 33.88 -26.14
C ALA A 102 1.36 33.50 -24.70
N ASN A 103 1.86 32.27 -24.59
CA ASN A 103 2.38 31.64 -23.39
C ASN A 103 3.46 32.51 -22.70
N PRO A 104 3.30 32.94 -21.43
CA PRO A 104 4.40 33.53 -20.69
C PRO A 104 5.37 32.41 -20.27
N ALA A 105 6.65 32.62 -20.54
CA ALA A 105 7.72 31.68 -20.21
C ALA A 105 7.65 31.23 -18.74
N GLN A 106 7.56 29.91 -18.54
CA GLN A 106 7.68 29.25 -17.24
C GLN A 106 9.05 29.57 -16.61
N PRO A 107 9.14 29.71 -15.27
CA PRO A 107 10.43 29.67 -14.59
C PRO A 107 11.05 28.29 -14.80
N THR A 108 12.30 28.28 -15.26
CA THR A 108 13.06 27.07 -15.58
C THR A 108 13.42 26.35 -14.29
N ARG A 109 12.90 25.12 -14.11
CA ARG A 109 13.35 24.16 -13.09
C ARG A 109 14.86 23.93 -13.27
N ILE A 110 15.62 23.99 -12.18
CA ILE A 110 17.03 23.58 -12.17
C ILE A 110 17.05 22.05 -12.20
N PRO A 111 17.67 21.40 -13.21
CA PRO A 111 17.75 19.94 -13.25
C PRO A 111 18.51 19.41 -12.04
N SER A 112 17.99 18.34 -11.43
CA SER A 112 18.69 17.61 -10.39
C SER A 112 19.78 16.76 -11.03
N ILE A 113 20.93 16.60 -10.35
CA ILE A 113 21.98 15.65 -10.76
C ILE A 113 21.49 14.19 -10.75
N PHE A 114 20.26 13.96 -10.27
CA PHE A 114 19.60 12.65 -10.19
C PHE A 114 18.34 12.54 -11.07
N ASP A 115 18.06 13.50 -11.96
CA ASP A 115 17.03 13.29 -12.99
C ASP A 115 17.44 12.08 -13.86
N PRO A 116 16.57 11.05 -14.04
CA PRO A 116 16.90 9.90 -14.88
C PRO A 116 17.04 10.34 -16.34
N PRO A 117 17.95 9.73 -17.14
CA PRO A 117 18.05 10.05 -18.55
C PRO A 117 16.74 9.69 -19.27
N SER A 118 16.21 10.61 -20.08
CA SER A 118 15.06 10.37 -20.93
C SER A 118 15.39 9.29 -21.97
N GLU A 119 14.81 8.10 -21.85
CA GLU A 119 14.99 7.05 -22.84
C GLU A 119 14.06 7.25 -24.05
N SER A 120 14.65 7.68 -25.16
CA SER A 120 14.10 7.45 -26.50
C SER A 120 14.48 6.02 -26.93
N GLY A 121 13.48 5.20 -27.25
CA GLY A 121 13.62 3.75 -27.35
C GLY A 121 14.50 3.19 -28.48
N SER A 122 14.81 1.90 -28.37
CA SER A 122 15.01 0.96 -29.47
C SER A 122 15.18 -0.47 -28.94
N SER A 123 14.60 -1.40 -29.69
CA SER A 123 14.57 -2.86 -29.57
C SER A 123 15.93 -3.58 -29.57
N GLY A 124 15.98 -4.77 -28.93
CA GLY A 124 16.68 -5.95 -29.47
C GLY A 124 17.65 -6.74 -28.55
N GLN A 125 17.22 -7.97 -28.18
CA GLN A 125 18.00 -9.22 -27.91
C GLN A 125 18.73 -9.41 -26.55
N PRO A 126 19.09 -10.68 -26.18
CA PRO A 126 18.31 -11.92 -26.18
C PRO A 126 18.36 -12.66 -24.81
N SER A 127 17.38 -13.54 -24.62
CA SER A 127 17.15 -14.35 -23.41
C SER A 127 18.25 -15.36 -23.11
N ALA A 128 18.70 -15.40 -21.86
CA ALA A 128 19.39 -16.53 -21.26
C ALA A 128 18.46 -17.14 -20.20
N GLU A 129 18.06 -18.39 -20.38
CA GLU A 129 17.20 -19.14 -19.45
C GLU A 129 17.89 -19.34 -18.08
N PRO A 130 17.19 -19.12 -16.95
CA PRO A 130 17.55 -19.72 -15.69
C PRO A 130 16.83 -21.08 -15.50
N THR A 131 17.62 -22.04 -15.05
CA THR A 131 17.28 -23.44 -14.77
C THR A 131 16.10 -23.56 -13.79
N ARG A 132 15.00 -24.20 -14.22
CA ARG A 132 13.81 -24.53 -13.42
C ARG A 132 14.13 -25.53 -12.30
N ILE A 133 13.75 -25.20 -11.07
CA ILE A 133 13.67 -26.14 -9.94
C ILE A 133 12.32 -26.89 -10.03
N GLN A 134 12.33 -28.21 -9.91
CA GLN A 134 11.12 -29.05 -10.03
C GLN A 134 10.12 -28.78 -8.90
N SER A 135 8.85 -28.57 -9.26
CA SER A 135 7.70 -28.36 -8.37
C SER A 135 7.00 -29.68 -8.04
N ILE A 136 6.31 -29.71 -6.89
CA ILE A 136 5.65 -30.89 -6.30
C ILE A 136 4.51 -31.44 -7.16
N PHE A 137 4.06 -30.69 -8.17
CA PHE A 137 2.94 -31.06 -9.05
C PHE A 137 3.37 -31.85 -10.30
N ASP A 138 4.66 -32.06 -10.53
CA ASP A 138 5.15 -32.92 -11.63
C ASP A 138 5.14 -34.41 -11.21
N SER A 139 3.96 -35.03 -11.07
CA SER A 139 3.85 -36.50 -11.00
C SER A 139 2.48 -37.06 -11.41
N SER A 140 2.50 -37.70 -12.60
CA SER A 140 1.84 -38.97 -12.96
C SER A 140 0.66 -38.97 -13.93
N THR A 141 1.00 -39.09 -15.22
CA THR A 141 0.39 -40.08 -16.15
C THR A 141 1.57 -40.70 -16.92
N GLY A 142 1.68 -41.96 -17.31
CA GLY A 142 0.89 -43.18 -17.24
C GLY A 142 1.64 -44.19 -18.15
N THR A 143 1.59 -45.50 -17.91
CA THR A 143 1.82 -46.50 -18.97
C THR A 143 1.26 -47.85 -18.55
N GLY A 144 0.43 -48.42 -19.43
CA GLY A 144 -0.39 -49.60 -19.18
C GLY A 144 0.30 -50.95 -19.29
N GLY A 145 -0.45 -51.98 -18.91
CA GLY A 145 -0.12 -53.39 -19.11
C GLY A 145 -1.36 -54.27 -19.00
N SER A 146 -1.78 -54.83 -20.14
CA SER A 146 -2.83 -55.84 -20.30
C SER A 146 -2.41 -57.21 -19.74
N THR A 147 -3.29 -57.91 -19.03
CA THR A 147 -3.31 -59.39 -18.98
C THR A 147 -4.69 -59.94 -18.65
N THR A 148 -5.05 -61.00 -19.38
CA THR A 148 -6.25 -61.84 -19.29
C THR A 148 -6.18 -62.88 -18.16
N GLY A 149 -7.33 -63.29 -17.63
CA GLY A 149 -7.45 -64.51 -16.80
C GLY A 149 -8.79 -64.60 -16.05
N GLY A 150 -9.64 -65.55 -16.43
CA GLY A 150 -10.90 -65.85 -15.73
C GLY A 150 -10.78 -67.04 -14.78
N THR A 151 -11.59 -67.04 -13.72
CA THR A 151 -12.02 -68.23 -12.94
C THR A 151 -13.33 -67.92 -12.18
N THR A 152 -14.11 -68.97 -11.94
CA THR A 152 -15.54 -69.04 -11.55
C THR A 152 -15.83 -69.14 -10.04
N ASP A 153 -16.94 -68.49 -9.60
CA ASP A 153 -17.94 -68.81 -8.54
C ASP A 153 -17.57 -68.91 -7.03
N PRO A 154 -18.51 -68.80 -6.04
CA PRO A 154 -19.98 -68.58 -6.09
C PRO A 154 -20.61 -67.56 -5.07
N ALA A 155 -21.88 -67.23 -5.32
CA ALA A 155 -23.00 -66.91 -4.40
C ALA A 155 -22.92 -65.77 -3.33
N GLN A 156 -23.76 -64.76 -3.58
CA GLN A 156 -24.19 -63.63 -2.74
C GLN A 156 -24.94 -64.02 -1.44
N PRO A 157 -25.08 -63.05 -0.51
CA PRO A 157 -26.40 -62.68 0.04
C PRO A 157 -26.80 -61.26 -0.41
N THR A 158 -28.04 -61.13 -0.87
CA THR A 158 -28.62 -59.91 -1.46
C THR A 158 -28.78 -58.77 -0.43
N PRO A 159 -28.37 -57.52 -0.74
CA PRO A 159 -28.75 -56.36 0.04
C PRO A 159 -30.13 -55.85 -0.35
N TYR A 160 -30.80 -55.19 0.60
CA TYR A 160 -32.08 -54.51 0.42
C TYR A 160 -31.97 -53.45 -0.67
N VAL A 161 -32.79 -53.57 -1.72
CA VAL A 161 -32.87 -52.61 -2.82
C VAL A 161 -33.78 -51.45 -2.40
N SER A 162 -33.21 -50.24 -2.32
CA SER A 162 -33.98 -49.00 -2.15
C SER A 162 -34.82 -48.74 -3.40
N VAL A 163 -36.00 -48.16 -3.25
CA VAL A 163 -36.87 -47.76 -4.38
C VAL A 163 -36.18 -46.69 -5.28
N PHE A 164 -35.08 -46.08 -4.81
CA PHE A 164 -34.24 -45.20 -5.61
C PHE A 164 -33.19 -45.91 -6.48
N ASP A 165 -32.88 -47.20 -6.26
CA ASP A 165 -31.91 -47.98 -7.06
C ASP A 165 -32.50 -48.58 -8.35
N MET A 166 -33.81 -48.43 -8.58
CA MET A 166 -34.48 -48.98 -9.77
C MET A 166 -34.56 -48.01 -10.96
N MET A 167 -34.04 -46.80 -10.82
CA MET A 167 -33.65 -46.03 -11.98
C MET A 167 -32.18 -46.33 -12.23
N GLN A 168 -31.92 -47.38 -13.03
CA GLN A 168 -30.80 -47.29 -13.96
C GLN A 168 -31.06 -46.03 -14.77
N SER A 169 -30.56 -44.90 -14.26
CA SER A 169 -30.40 -43.70 -15.04
C SER A 169 -29.62 -44.18 -16.25
N SER A 170 -30.29 -44.20 -17.39
CA SER A 170 -29.63 -43.95 -18.65
C SER A 170 -28.78 -42.72 -18.40
N VAL A 171 -27.51 -42.94 -18.05
CA VAL A 171 -26.51 -41.92 -17.98
C VAL A 171 -26.56 -41.30 -19.35
N ILE A 172 -27.12 -40.10 -19.46
CA ILE A 172 -27.02 -39.31 -20.68
C ILE A 172 -25.55 -38.90 -20.70
N ARG A 173 -24.69 -39.83 -21.15
CA ARG A 173 -23.39 -39.46 -21.65
C ARG A 173 -23.67 -38.60 -22.85
N PHE A 174 -22.99 -37.46 -22.94
CA PHE A 174 -22.96 -36.70 -24.15
C PHE A 174 -22.48 -37.66 -25.27
N GLU A 175 -23.39 -38.14 -26.11
CA GLU A 175 -23.06 -38.92 -27.31
C GLU A 175 -22.59 -37.98 -28.45
N GLY A 176 -22.16 -36.76 -28.12
CA GLY A 176 -21.64 -35.78 -29.05
C GLY A 176 -20.11 -35.82 -29.08
N GLU A 177 -19.54 -35.80 -30.29
CA GLU A 177 -18.10 -35.69 -30.53
C GLU A 177 -17.48 -34.34 -30.09
N GLU A 178 -18.30 -33.40 -29.62
CA GLU A 178 -17.92 -32.02 -29.27
C GLU A 178 -17.90 -31.78 -27.76
N ARG A 179 -16.95 -30.95 -27.30
CA ARG A 179 -16.84 -30.57 -25.89
C ARG A 179 -18.09 -29.80 -25.42
N PRO A 180 -18.46 -29.84 -24.13
CA PRO A 180 -19.66 -29.18 -23.60
C PRO A 180 -19.62 -27.65 -23.74
N ASP A 181 -20.67 -27.06 -24.30
CA ASP A 181 -20.84 -25.61 -24.37
C ASP A 181 -21.35 -25.02 -23.05
N LYS A 182 -21.55 -23.69 -23.02
CA LYS A 182 -22.01 -22.96 -21.83
C LYS A 182 -23.43 -23.39 -21.46
N GLU A 183 -24.31 -23.47 -22.45
CA GLU A 183 -25.72 -23.84 -22.32
C GLU A 183 -25.87 -25.24 -21.70
N TYR A 184 -25.00 -26.17 -22.06
CA TYR A 184 -24.97 -27.49 -21.46
C TYR A 184 -24.68 -27.45 -19.96
N CYS A 185 -23.66 -26.68 -19.54
CA CYS A 185 -23.32 -26.55 -18.12
C CYS A 185 -24.45 -25.86 -17.35
N LEU A 186 -25.00 -24.77 -17.89
CA LEU A 186 -26.10 -24.01 -17.29
C LEU A 186 -27.42 -24.79 -17.25
N SER A 187 -27.61 -25.82 -18.08
CA SER A 187 -28.82 -26.68 -18.01
C SER A 187 -29.03 -27.31 -16.63
N CYS A 188 -27.96 -27.46 -15.86
CA CYS A 188 -27.98 -27.89 -14.47
C CYS A 188 -27.54 -26.75 -13.52
N HIS A 189 -26.44 -26.05 -13.83
CA HIS A 189 -25.85 -25.04 -12.95
C HIS A 189 -26.62 -23.72 -12.87
N ALA A 190 -27.61 -23.44 -13.73
CA ALA A 190 -28.49 -22.29 -13.56
C ALA A 190 -29.61 -22.51 -12.51
N ASN A 191 -29.73 -23.72 -11.94
CA ASN A 191 -30.76 -24.01 -10.96
C ASN A 191 -30.40 -23.40 -9.58
N PRO A 192 -31.17 -22.44 -9.04
CA PRO A 192 -30.85 -21.73 -7.79
C PRO A 192 -30.88 -22.60 -6.52
N TYR A 193 -31.34 -23.85 -6.64
CA TYR A 193 -31.37 -24.80 -5.55
C TYR A 193 -30.27 -25.87 -5.67
N LEU A 194 -29.40 -25.78 -6.68
CA LEU A 194 -28.33 -26.75 -6.87
C LEU A 194 -27.22 -26.56 -5.83
N GLN A 195 -27.02 -27.60 -5.04
CA GLN A 195 -26.09 -27.59 -3.91
C GLN A 195 -25.17 -28.80 -3.98
N LEU A 196 -23.94 -28.62 -3.52
CA LEU A 196 -22.95 -29.68 -3.35
C LEU A 196 -22.66 -29.84 -1.86
N ALA A 197 -22.80 -31.07 -1.36
CA ALA A 197 -22.35 -31.43 -0.02
C ALA A 197 -20.89 -31.90 -0.10
N LEU A 198 -20.01 -31.24 0.63
CA LEU A 198 -18.58 -31.57 0.69
C LEU A 198 -18.30 -32.61 1.79
N PRO A 199 -17.17 -33.33 1.73
CA PRO A 199 -16.79 -34.32 2.74
C PRO A 199 -16.71 -33.76 4.17
N SER A 200 -16.42 -32.48 4.35
CA SER A 200 -16.46 -31.77 5.65
C SER A 200 -17.87 -31.72 6.27
N GLY A 201 -18.92 -31.92 5.48
CA GLY A 201 -20.31 -31.70 5.83
C GLY A 201 -20.82 -30.29 5.48
N GLU A 202 -19.96 -29.42 4.94
CA GLU A 202 -20.37 -28.13 4.38
C GLU A 202 -21.26 -28.33 3.15
N ILE A 203 -22.22 -27.42 2.97
CA ILE A 203 -23.09 -27.40 1.81
C ILE A 203 -22.90 -26.07 1.11
N ILE A 204 -22.44 -26.12 -0.14
CA ILE A 204 -22.20 -24.93 -0.95
C ILE A 204 -23.20 -24.88 -2.11
N SER A 205 -23.57 -23.67 -2.51
CA SER A 205 -24.26 -23.47 -3.78
C SER A 205 -23.26 -23.69 -4.91
N VAL A 206 -23.65 -24.46 -5.91
CA VAL A 206 -22.92 -24.57 -7.19
C VAL A 206 -23.74 -23.96 -8.32
N THR A 207 -24.63 -23.04 -7.97
CA THR A 207 -25.41 -22.26 -8.94
C THR A 207 -24.52 -21.20 -9.58
N VAL A 208 -24.69 -21.00 -10.88
CA VAL A 208 -24.12 -19.87 -11.63
C VAL A 208 -25.27 -18.96 -12.04
N ASP A 209 -25.15 -17.68 -11.72
CA ASP A 209 -26.02 -16.65 -12.28
C ASP A 209 -25.55 -16.34 -13.71
N GLU A 210 -26.42 -16.63 -14.68
CA GLU A 210 -26.09 -16.45 -16.09
C GLU A 210 -25.96 -14.98 -16.49
N GLU A 211 -26.76 -14.10 -15.88
CA GLU A 211 -26.74 -12.66 -16.16
C GLU A 211 -25.46 -12.05 -15.58
N GLU A 212 -25.14 -12.37 -14.32
CA GLU A 212 -23.88 -11.94 -13.69
C GLU A 212 -22.66 -12.43 -14.48
N TYR A 213 -22.66 -13.70 -14.91
CA TYR A 213 -21.58 -14.23 -15.73
C TYR A 213 -21.45 -13.49 -17.06
N ALA A 214 -22.56 -13.28 -17.77
CA ALA A 214 -22.55 -12.59 -19.07
C ALA A 214 -22.06 -11.14 -18.96
N GLU A 215 -22.28 -10.49 -17.82
CA GLU A 215 -21.81 -9.14 -17.53
C GLU A 215 -20.34 -9.08 -17.10
N SER A 216 -19.75 -10.18 -16.64
CA SER A 216 -18.33 -10.23 -16.24
C SER A 216 -17.37 -10.06 -17.42
N VAL A 217 -16.11 -9.71 -17.14
CA VAL A 217 -15.04 -9.65 -18.15
C VAL A 217 -14.82 -10.97 -18.89
N HIS A 218 -15.10 -12.10 -18.23
CA HIS A 218 -14.99 -13.42 -18.83
C HIS A 218 -16.19 -13.75 -19.72
N GLY A 219 -17.40 -13.32 -19.35
CA GLY A 219 -18.60 -13.47 -20.17
C GLY A 219 -18.65 -12.54 -21.37
N GLN A 220 -18.03 -11.36 -21.27
CA GLN A 220 -17.90 -10.40 -22.37
C GLN A 220 -16.79 -10.74 -23.37
N HIS A 221 -15.98 -11.79 -23.12
CA HIS A 221 -14.91 -12.16 -24.04
C HIS A 221 -15.45 -12.75 -25.34
N GLY A 222 -15.23 -12.06 -26.46
CA GLY A 222 -15.72 -12.51 -27.77
C GLY A 222 -17.23 -12.40 -27.88
N THR A 223 -17.88 -13.31 -28.62
CA THR A 223 -19.34 -13.29 -28.81
C THR A 223 -20.11 -14.17 -27.83
N GLU A 224 -19.43 -15.10 -27.15
CA GLU A 224 -20.08 -16.13 -26.32
C GLU A 224 -19.46 -16.24 -24.90
N GLY A 225 -18.46 -15.42 -24.60
CA GLY A 225 -17.67 -15.52 -23.37
C GLY A 225 -16.69 -16.69 -23.41
N TYR A 226 -15.89 -16.83 -22.34
CA TYR A 226 -15.16 -18.07 -22.12
C TYR A 226 -16.12 -19.24 -21.85
N ARG A 227 -15.68 -20.45 -22.17
CA ARG A 227 -16.43 -21.67 -21.84
C ARG A 227 -16.14 -22.09 -20.41
N CYS A 228 -17.11 -22.62 -19.69
CA CYS A 228 -16.97 -23.04 -18.29
C CYS A 228 -15.75 -23.97 -18.07
N ILE A 229 -15.55 -24.91 -18.99
CA ILE A 229 -14.43 -25.88 -19.00
C ILE A 229 -13.03 -25.25 -19.17
N ARG A 230 -12.94 -23.93 -19.40
CA ARG A 230 -11.65 -23.22 -19.41
C ARG A 230 -11.12 -22.95 -18.02
N CYS A 231 -12.02 -22.71 -17.05
CA CYS A 231 -11.66 -22.48 -15.66
C CYS A 231 -11.92 -23.73 -14.81
N HIS A 232 -13.00 -24.46 -15.12
CA HIS A 232 -13.32 -25.76 -14.53
C HIS A 232 -12.62 -26.89 -15.30
N ASP A 233 -11.29 -26.92 -15.24
CA ASP A 233 -10.51 -27.97 -15.89
C ASP A 233 -10.92 -29.36 -15.37
N GLY A 234 -10.85 -30.36 -16.25
CA GLY A 234 -11.30 -31.73 -15.96
C GLY A 234 -12.81 -31.97 -16.07
N MET A 235 -13.66 -30.93 -16.07
CA MET A 235 -15.13 -31.09 -16.17
C MET A 235 -15.66 -31.16 -17.62
N ASN A 236 -15.02 -31.99 -18.46
CA ASN A 236 -15.27 -32.04 -19.90
C ASN A 236 -16.40 -32.97 -20.34
N GLU A 237 -17.00 -33.75 -19.43
CA GLU A 237 -18.03 -34.75 -19.74
C GLU A 237 -19.07 -34.81 -18.61
N TYR A 238 -20.26 -35.34 -18.87
CA TYR A 238 -21.25 -35.64 -17.82
C TYR A 238 -21.52 -37.14 -17.72
N PRO A 239 -21.63 -37.69 -16.49
CA PRO A 239 -21.32 -37.06 -15.21
C PRO A 239 -19.83 -36.69 -15.13
N HIS A 240 -19.54 -35.44 -14.76
CA HIS A 240 -18.15 -35.01 -14.56
C HIS A 240 -17.62 -35.64 -13.26
N GLU A 241 -16.29 -35.71 -13.14
CA GLU A 241 -15.65 -36.19 -11.93
C GLU A 241 -16.11 -35.39 -10.70
N ALA A 242 -16.25 -36.09 -9.58
CA ALA A 242 -16.64 -35.45 -8.33
C ALA A 242 -15.45 -34.64 -7.78
N VAL A 243 -15.76 -33.48 -7.23
CA VAL A 243 -14.79 -32.64 -6.52
C VAL A 243 -14.19 -33.44 -5.35
N THR A 244 -12.87 -33.39 -5.23
CA THR A 244 -12.11 -34.09 -4.18
C THR A 244 -11.86 -33.24 -2.94
N ALA A 245 -11.96 -31.92 -3.04
CA ALA A 245 -11.82 -31.00 -1.92
C ALA A 245 -12.75 -31.38 -0.75
N THR A 246 -12.18 -31.35 0.45
CA THR A 246 -12.87 -31.67 1.70
C THR A 246 -13.73 -30.50 2.17
N THR A 247 -13.24 -29.27 2.03
CA THR A 247 -13.90 -28.04 2.50
C THR A 247 -14.14 -27.03 1.37
N ALA A 248 -15.04 -26.08 1.60
CA ALA A 248 -15.31 -25.00 0.65
C ALA A 248 -14.06 -24.13 0.41
N ARG A 249 -13.25 -23.94 1.45
CA ARG A 249 -12.01 -23.17 1.35
C ARG A 249 -10.96 -23.89 0.50
N GLU A 250 -10.75 -25.18 0.76
CA GLU A 250 -9.86 -26.02 -0.04
C GLU A 250 -10.28 -26.00 -1.52
N LEU A 251 -11.58 -26.09 -1.79
CA LEU A 251 -12.11 -26.01 -3.15
C LEU A 251 -11.77 -24.68 -3.85
N GLN A 252 -11.90 -23.55 -3.15
CA GLN A 252 -11.59 -22.24 -3.69
C GLN A 252 -10.09 -22.07 -3.98
N ILE A 253 -9.23 -22.58 -3.08
CA ILE A 253 -7.78 -22.59 -3.27
C ILE A 253 -7.40 -23.44 -4.49
N GLU A 254 -7.97 -24.65 -4.62
CA GLU A 254 -7.73 -25.55 -5.76
C GLU A 254 -8.10 -24.88 -7.09
N TYR A 255 -9.30 -24.27 -7.18
CA TYR A 255 -9.73 -23.62 -8.42
C TYR A 255 -8.98 -22.33 -8.74
N SER A 256 -8.39 -21.66 -7.75
CA SER A 256 -7.58 -20.45 -7.99
C SER A 256 -6.35 -20.74 -8.85
N ALA A 257 -5.89 -22.00 -8.91
CA ALA A 257 -4.82 -22.40 -9.82
C ALA A 257 -5.20 -22.25 -11.31
N SER A 258 -6.48 -22.31 -11.66
CA SER A 258 -6.95 -22.15 -13.05
C SER A 258 -6.67 -20.75 -13.61
N CYS A 259 -6.62 -19.73 -12.76
CA CYS A 259 -6.37 -18.35 -13.16
C CYS A 259 -5.00 -18.19 -13.82
N VAL A 260 -4.01 -18.95 -13.35
CA VAL A 260 -2.60 -18.87 -13.75
C VAL A 260 -2.37 -19.26 -15.21
N GLU A 261 -3.26 -20.08 -15.81
CA GLU A 261 -3.13 -20.46 -17.22
C GLU A 261 -3.19 -19.26 -18.17
N CYS A 262 -3.87 -18.19 -17.75
CA CYS A 262 -4.05 -16.97 -18.54
C CYS A 262 -3.46 -15.72 -17.87
N HIS A 263 -3.50 -15.62 -16.55
CA HIS A 263 -3.03 -14.46 -15.79
C HIS A 263 -1.63 -14.69 -15.21
N THR A 264 -0.68 -15.13 -16.06
CA THR A 264 0.69 -15.47 -15.66
C THR A 264 1.40 -14.31 -15.00
N ASP A 265 1.29 -13.11 -15.57
CA ASP A 265 2.02 -11.94 -15.07
C ASP A 265 1.52 -11.53 -13.67
N MET A 266 0.21 -11.57 -13.45
CA MET A 266 -0.38 -11.27 -12.14
C MET A 266 -0.02 -12.36 -11.11
N TYR A 267 0.03 -13.62 -11.54
CA TYR A 267 0.47 -14.71 -10.67
C TYR A 267 1.93 -14.53 -10.24
N ASP A 268 2.81 -14.19 -11.18
CA ASP A 268 4.23 -13.95 -10.90
C ASP A 268 4.39 -12.81 -9.87
N ASP A 269 3.61 -11.72 -9.99
CA ASP A 269 3.58 -10.63 -9.01
C ASP A 269 3.13 -11.12 -7.61
N THR A 270 2.18 -12.08 -7.54
CA THR A 270 1.72 -12.62 -6.25
C THR A 270 2.76 -13.42 -5.50
N LEU A 271 3.78 -13.95 -6.18
CA LEU A 271 4.83 -14.74 -5.53
C LEU A 271 5.64 -13.93 -4.52
N ASP A 272 5.72 -12.61 -4.70
CA ASP A 272 6.40 -11.69 -3.79
C ASP A 272 5.45 -11.07 -2.74
N GLY A 273 4.17 -11.46 -2.74
CA GLY A 273 3.14 -10.93 -1.86
C GLY A 273 2.95 -11.71 -0.56
N VAL A 274 2.61 -11.01 0.52
CA VAL A 274 2.41 -11.59 1.86
C VAL A 274 1.30 -12.65 1.91
N HIS A 275 0.25 -12.51 1.08
CA HIS A 275 -0.83 -13.49 1.03
C HIS A 275 -0.35 -14.83 0.46
N PHE A 276 0.47 -14.80 -0.59
CA PHE A 276 1.06 -16.01 -1.15
C PHE A 276 2.02 -16.66 -0.15
N ASP A 277 2.88 -15.86 0.50
CA ASP A 277 3.79 -16.35 1.53
C ASP A 277 3.04 -17.06 2.66
N LEU A 278 1.96 -16.47 3.17
CA LEU A 278 1.13 -17.07 4.21
C LEU A 278 0.50 -18.38 3.74
N LEU A 279 -0.06 -18.40 2.52
CA LEU A 279 -0.67 -19.59 1.94
C LEU A 279 0.35 -20.73 1.77
N ALA A 280 1.54 -20.42 1.22
CA ALA A 280 2.63 -21.36 1.02
C ALA A 280 3.16 -21.94 2.34
N ASN A 281 3.06 -21.17 3.44
CA ASN A 281 3.37 -21.62 4.79
C ASN A 281 2.20 -22.34 5.50
N GLY A 282 1.13 -22.67 4.77
CA GLY A 282 0.02 -23.49 5.25
C GLY A 282 -1.12 -22.71 5.91
N ASN A 283 -1.13 -21.38 5.83
CA ASN A 283 -2.28 -20.60 6.26
C ASN A 283 -3.34 -20.57 5.15
N GLU A 284 -4.28 -21.51 5.20
CA GLU A 284 -5.37 -21.59 4.25
C GLU A 284 -6.30 -20.37 4.29
N ASN A 285 -6.27 -19.54 5.35
CA ASN A 285 -7.08 -18.30 5.40
C ASN A 285 -6.44 -17.13 4.62
N ALA A 286 -5.23 -17.28 4.10
CA ALA A 286 -4.59 -16.25 3.30
C ALA A 286 -5.30 -16.09 1.95
N ALA A 287 -5.49 -14.85 1.50
CA ALA A 287 -6.29 -14.55 0.32
C ALA A 287 -5.73 -15.20 -0.96
N VAL A 288 -6.62 -15.75 -1.79
CA VAL A 288 -6.36 -16.23 -3.15
C VAL A 288 -7.10 -15.36 -4.16
N CYS A 289 -6.84 -15.57 -5.46
CA CYS A 289 -7.43 -14.78 -6.55
C CYS A 289 -8.95 -14.62 -6.39
N ALA A 290 -9.63 -15.71 -6.03
CA ALA A 290 -11.08 -15.77 -5.89
C ALA A 290 -11.66 -15.02 -4.66
N ASP A 291 -10.81 -14.58 -3.73
CA ASP A 291 -11.23 -13.81 -2.54
C ASP A 291 -11.37 -12.32 -2.84
N CYS A 292 -10.52 -11.81 -3.74
CA CYS A 292 -10.58 -10.42 -4.19
C CYS A 292 -11.38 -10.28 -5.48
N HIS A 293 -11.25 -11.24 -6.40
CA HIS A 293 -12.01 -11.28 -7.65
C HIS A 293 -13.03 -12.43 -7.61
N THR A 294 -14.31 -12.14 -7.85
CA THR A 294 -15.29 -13.22 -8.06
C THR A 294 -14.96 -14.01 -9.33
N GLY A 295 -15.03 -15.35 -9.28
CA GLY A 295 -14.72 -16.19 -10.43
C GLY A 295 -15.71 -16.06 -11.60
N HIS A 296 -16.98 -15.75 -11.30
CA HIS A 296 -18.04 -15.66 -12.30
C HIS A 296 -18.52 -14.23 -12.57
N GLY A 297 -18.38 -13.30 -11.62
CA GLY A 297 -18.90 -11.93 -11.73
C GLY A 297 -17.84 -10.85 -11.82
N VAL A 298 -16.60 -11.19 -12.20
CA VAL A 298 -15.48 -10.24 -12.16
C VAL A 298 -15.73 -9.08 -13.13
N GLN A 299 -15.68 -7.85 -12.60
CA GLN A 299 -15.89 -6.62 -13.35
C GLN A 299 -14.57 -5.94 -13.69
N ARG A 300 -14.60 -5.05 -14.69
CA ARG A 300 -13.47 -4.14 -14.96
C ARG A 300 -13.46 -3.02 -13.93
N LEU A 301 -12.26 -2.60 -13.54
CA LEU A 301 -12.04 -1.38 -12.75
C LEU A 301 -11.54 -0.20 -13.61
N ASN A 302 -11.32 -0.43 -14.90
CA ASN A 302 -10.93 0.60 -15.85
C ASN A 302 -11.95 0.69 -16.98
N ASP A 303 -12.14 1.88 -17.52
CA ASP A 303 -12.90 2.12 -18.73
C ASP A 303 -12.24 1.38 -19.92
N GLU A 304 -13.03 0.63 -20.67
CA GLU A 304 -12.52 -0.18 -21.79
C GLU A 304 -11.88 0.65 -22.91
N THR A 305 -12.33 1.89 -23.09
CA THR A 305 -11.91 2.74 -24.21
C THR A 305 -10.71 3.61 -23.84
N THR A 306 -10.72 4.18 -22.63
CA THR A 306 -9.68 5.10 -22.19
C THR A 306 -8.61 4.46 -21.32
N ASP A 307 -8.88 3.26 -20.78
CA ASP A 307 -8.06 2.58 -19.77
C ASP A 307 -7.87 3.38 -18.47
N GLU A 308 -8.74 4.38 -18.26
CA GLU A 308 -8.72 5.20 -17.04
C GLU A 308 -9.56 4.51 -15.97
N PRO A 309 -9.22 4.64 -14.67
CA PRO A 309 -10.01 4.07 -13.59
C PRO A 309 -11.46 4.55 -13.60
N LEU A 310 -12.40 3.63 -13.37
CA LEU A 310 -13.82 3.97 -13.21
C LEU A 310 -14.04 4.80 -11.92
N PRO A 311 -15.10 5.61 -11.85
CA PRO A 311 -15.40 6.42 -10.67
C PRO A 311 -15.53 5.63 -9.36
N GLU A 312 -15.95 4.38 -9.42
CA GLU A 312 -16.13 3.50 -8.27
C GLU A 312 -14.85 2.72 -7.89
N SER A 313 -13.82 2.70 -8.74
CA SER A 313 -12.70 1.77 -8.60
C SER A 313 -11.91 1.93 -7.31
N GLY A 314 -11.76 3.16 -6.83
CA GLY A 314 -11.10 3.43 -5.56
C GLY A 314 -11.85 2.82 -4.38
N ILE A 315 -13.19 2.98 -4.35
CA ILE A 315 -14.04 2.41 -3.30
C ILE A 315 -14.06 0.88 -3.41
N THR A 316 -14.27 0.35 -4.61
CA THR A 316 -14.28 -1.10 -4.86
C THR A 316 -12.97 -1.77 -4.41
N SER A 317 -11.82 -1.12 -4.67
CA SER A 317 -10.51 -1.59 -4.21
C SER A 317 -10.44 -1.70 -2.68
N VAL A 318 -10.92 -0.69 -1.95
CA VAL A 318 -10.93 -0.70 -0.48
C VAL A 318 -11.93 -1.72 0.08
N GLU A 319 -13.08 -1.91 -0.56
CA GLU A 319 -14.08 -2.90 -0.14
C GLU A 319 -13.53 -4.34 -0.21
N MET A 320 -12.73 -4.65 -1.23
CA MET A 320 -12.07 -5.95 -1.35
C MET A 320 -11.17 -6.25 -0.14
N CYS A 321 -10.37 -5.27 0.30
CA CYS A 321 -9.50 -5.44 1.47
C CYS A 321 -10.31 -5.53 2.77
N THR A 322 -11.38 -4.73 2.89
CA THR A 322 -12.17 -4.59 4.11
C THR A 322 -12.95 -5.85 4.48
N THR A 323 -13.24 -6.72 3.50
CA THR A 323 -13.90 -8.01 3.72
C THR A 323 -13.18 -8.85 4.79
N CYS A 324 -11.85 -8.75 4.87
CA CYS A 324 -11.02 -9.42 5.87
C CYS A 324 -10.33 -8.44 6.85
N HIS A 325 -9.98 -7.24 6.41
CA HIS A 325 -9.24 -6.24 7.20
C HIS A 325 -10.12 -5.13 7.80
N ALA A 326 -11.29 -5.50 8.31
CA ALA A 326 -12.28 -4.56 8.84
C ALA A 326 -11.71 -3.64 9.95
N ASP A 327 -10.92 -4.18 10.88
CA ASP A 327 -10.33 -3.39 11.97
C ASP A 327 -9.39 -2.28 11.45
N VAL A 328 -8.62 -2.58 10.41
CA VAL A 328 -7.72 -1.60 9.78
C VAL A 328 -8.53 -0.58 8.98
N PHE A 329 -9.59 -1.02 8.31
CA PHE A 329 -10.49 -0.14 7.58
C PHE A 329 -11.14 0.91 8.49
N GLU A 330 -11.49 0.58 9.74
CA GLU A 330 -12.03 1.56 10.69
C GLU A 330 -11.07 2.74 10.92
N HIS A 331 -9.77 2.47 11.05
CA HIS A 331 -8.76 3.50 11.14
C HIS A 331 -8.64 4.29 9.83
N TYR A 332 -8.53 3.58 8.71
CA TYR A 332 -8.42 4.20 7.37
C TYR A 332 -9.60 5.14 7.07
N ALA A 333 -10.83 4.69 7.32
CA ALA A 333 -12.04 5.47 7.10
C ALA A 333 -12.11 6.76 7.94
N SER A 334 -11.41 6.79 9.08
CA SER A 334 -11.29 7.98 9.93
C SER A 334 -10.11 8.90 9.57
N SER A 335 -9.23 8.47 8.67
CA SER A 335 -8.10 9.26 8.19
C SER A 335 -8.53 10.28 7.14
N VAL A 336 -7.68 11.30 6.90
CA VAL A 336 -7.92 12.29 5.84
C VAL A 336 -7.99 11.68 4.44
N HIS A 337 -7.26 10.59 4.19
CA HIS A 337 -7.30 9.89 2.90
C HIS A 337 -8.60 9.10 2.75
N GLY A 338 -8.94 8.28 3.75
CA GLY A 338 -10.14 7.45 3.69
C GLY A 338 -11.43 8.25 3.75
N GLU A 339 -11.52 9.28 4.60
CA GLU A 339 -12.71 10.15 4.66
C GLU A 339 -12.99 10.79 3.30
N ALA A 340 -11.95 11.32 2.64
CA ALA A 340 -12.09 11.95 1.33
C ALA A 340 -12.39 10.93 0.22
N LEU A 341 -11.77 9.75 0.22
CA LEU A 341 -12.08 8.68 -0.75
C LEU A 341 -13.55 8.26 -0.63
N LEU A 342 -14.02 8.00 0.59
CA LEU A 342 -15.40 7.60 0.88
C LEU A 342 -16.42 8.71 0.57
N ALA A 343 -15.97 9.97 0.56
CA ALA A 343 -16.76 11.11 0.07
C ALA A 343 -16.80 11.21 -1.46
N GLY A 344 -16.20 10.26 -2.19
CA GLY A 344 -16.19 10.18 -3.65
C GLY A 344 -15.01 10.87 -4.32
N ASN A 345 -13.93 11.14 -3.59
CA ASN A 345 -12.72 11.75 -4.16
C ASN A 345 -11.69 10.69 -4.56
N ASN A 346 -11.65 10.34 -5.85
CA ASN A 346 -10.73 9.34 -6.40
C ASN A 346 -9.27 9.79 -6.54
N ASP A 347 -8.95 11.04 -6.19
CA ASP A 347 -7.55 11.47 -6.07
C ASP A 347 -6.88 10.89 -4.79
N MET A 348 -7.66 10.30 -3.88
CA MET A 348 -7.19 9.77 -2.61
C MET A 348 -6.64 8.35 -2.73
N PRO A 349 -5.55 8.01 -2.01
CA PRO A 349 -4.96 6.69 -2.07
C PRO A 349 -5.84 5.64 -1.37
N THR A 350 -5.91 4.46 -1.96
CA THR A 350 -6.49 3.21 -1.44
C THR A 350 -5.44 2.39 -0.67
N CYS A 351 -5.83 1.21 -0.17
CA CYS A 351 -4.90 0.25 0.43
C CYS A 351 -3.79 -0.16 -0.55
N ALA A 352 -4.15 -0.36 -1.83
CA ALA A 352 -3.25 -0.84 -2.87
C ALA A 352 -2.19 0.19 -3.29
N ASP A 353 -2.45 1.49 -3.13
CA ASP A 353 -1.48 2.53 -3.47
C ASP A 353 -0.27 2.52 -2.54
N CYS A 354 -0.48 2.08 -1.30
CA CYS A 354 0.55 1.94 -0.28
C CYS A 354 1.18 0.54 -0.27
N HIS A 355 0.35 -0.51 -0.37
CA HIS A 355 0.79 -1.89 -0.18
C HIS A 355 0.98 -2.69 -1.47
N GLY A 356 0.47 -2.24 -2.62
CA GLY A 356 0.35 -3.07 -3.82
C GLY A 356 -0.85 -4.01 -3.77
N ILE A 357 -1.30 -4.49 -4.94
CA ILE A 357 -2.53 -5.30 -5.08
C ILE A 357 -2.28 -6.77 -5.40
N HIS A 358 -1.31 -7.05 -6.27
CA HIS A 358 -0.87 -8.42 -6.56
C HIS A 358 0.46 -8.73 -5.90
N ASN A 359 1.34 -7.75 -5.74
CA ASN A 359 2.58 -7.83 -4.96
C ASN A 359 2.39 -7.27 -3.55
N THR A 360 1.28 -7.59 -2.87
CA THR A 360 0.90 -6.94 -1.61
C THR A 360 1.97 -7.10 -0.53
N GLU A 361 2.64 -6.01 -0.21
CA GLU A 361 3.66 -5.94 0.83
C GLU A 361 3.00 -5.89 2.21
N GLY A 362 3.33 -6.88 3.04
CA GLY A 362 2.77 -7.01 4.39
C GLY A 362 3.40 -6.03 5.38
N PRO A 363 2.75 -5.80 6.54
CA PRO A 363 3.34 -5.03 7.65
C PRO A 363 4.49 -5.78 8.35
N THR A 364 4.82 -7.00 7.91
CA THR A 364 5.69 -7.94 8.60
C THR A 364 7.14 -7.52 8.52
N ASN A 365 7.58 -6.64 9.44
CA ASN A 365 8.95 -6.39 9.90
C ASN A 365 10.10 -6.36 8.89
N ASP A 366 9.81 -6.35 7.59
CA ASP A 366 10.82 -6.20 6.57
C ASP A 366 11.19 -4.73 6.62
N SER A 367 12.40 -4.49 7.11
CA SER A 367 12.98 -3.16 7.19
C SER A 367 12.86 -2.43 5.84
N SER A 368 12.81 -3.18 4.73
CA SER A 368 12.68 -2.67 3.37
C SER A 368 11.42 -1.81 3.17
N PHE A 369 10.20 -2.32 3.42
CA PHE A 369 8.96 -1.57 3.18
C PHE A 369 8.94 -0.25 3.96
N ARG A 370 9.28 -0.30 5.25
CA ARG A 370 9.38 0.92 6.07
C ARG A 370 10.50 1.84 5.59
N LEU A 371 11.64 1.29 5.17
CA LEU A 371 12.79 2.06 4.68
C LEU A 371 12.46 2.83 3.40
N PHE A 372 11.66 2.24 2.50
CA PHE A 372 11.25 2.82 1.22
C PHE A 372 9.88 3.52 1.25
N SER A 373 9.19 3.51 2.40
CA SER A 373 7.89 4.18 2.55
C SER A 373 7.89 5.68 2.21
N PRO A 374 8.98 6.47 2.39
CA PRO A 374 8.98 7.87 1.95
C PRO A 374 8.72 8.04 0.46
N GLN A 375 9.21 7.10 -0.37
CA GLN A 375 8.96 7.11 -1.81
C GLN A 375 7.49 6.85 -2.13
N THR A 376 6.83 5.97 -1.37
CA THR A 376 5.38 5.72 -1.51
C THR A 376 4.58 7.00 -1.28
N CYS A 377 4.88 7.74 -0.20
CA CYS A 377 4.23 9.03 0.05
C CYS A 377 4.52 10.06 -1.05
N ALA A 378 5.77 10.07 -1.54
CA ALA A 378 6.22 11.02 -2.55
C ALA A 378 5.49 10.87 -3.88
N LYS A 379 5.01 9.66 -4.24
CA LYS A 379 4.24 9.42 -5.48
C LYS A 379 3.11 10.45 -5.66
N CYS A 380 2.42 10.80 -4.57
CA CYS A 380 1.35 11.79 -4.57
C CYS A 380 1.82 13.14 -4.00
N HIS A 381 2.55 13.13 -2.88
CA HIS A 381 2.90 14.36 -2.16
C HIS A 381 4.03 15.18 -2.80
N SER A 382 4.66 14.68 -3.87
CA SER A 382 5.58 15.47 -4.71
C SER A 382 4.99 15.81 -6.08
N ASP A 383 3.76 15.38 -6.37
CA ASP A 383 3.07 15.71 -7.62
C ASP A 383 2.46 17.12 -7.54
N GLU A 384 3.02 18.05 -8.32
CA GLU A 384 2.60 19.45 -8.36
C GLU A 384 1.16 19.62 -8.86
N GLN A 385 0.72 18.80 -9.82
CA GLN A 385 -0.62 18.93 -10.39
C GLN A 385 -1.67 18.41 -9.41
N LEU A 386 -1.38 17.29 -8.75
CA LEU A 386 -2.29 16.71 -7.76
C LEU A 386 -2.37 17.59 -6.50
N MET A 387 -1.23 17.94 -5.91
CA MET A 387 -1.18 18.67 -4.64
C MET A 387 -1.70 20.11 -4.76
N ALA A 388 -1.58 20.74 -5.94
CA ALA A 388 -2.17 22.06 -6.18
C ALA A 388 -3.70 22.10 -6.01
N LYS A 389 -4.41 20.98 -6.23
CA LYS A 389 -5.86 20.88 -6.00
C LYS A 389 -6.22 21.01 -4.51
N TYR A 390 -5.29 20.66 -3.63
CA TYR A 390 -5.49 20.53 -2.18
C TYR A 390 -4.73 21.58 -1.37
N ASP A 391 -4.04 22.52 -2.02
CA ASP A 391 -3.17 23.52 -1.38
C ASP A 391 -2.09 22.88 -0.48
N VAL A 392 -1.60 21.70 -0.88
CA VAL A 392 -0.52 20.99 -0.20
C VAL A 392 0.80 21.32 -0.90
N SER A 393 1.85 21.60 -0.12
CA SER A 393 3.17 21.88 -0.68
C SER A 393 3.82 20.60 -1.18
N THR A 394 4.41 20.62 -2.37
CA THR A 394 5.22 19.53 -2.91
C THR A 394 6.65 19.50 -2.38
N ASP A 395 7.08 20.56 -1.68
CA ASP A 395 8.41 20.63 -1.06
C ASP A 395 8.54 19.65 0.12
N VAL A 396 7.47 18.95 0.52
CA VAL A 396 7.44 18.08 1.69
C VAL A 396 8.47 16.95 1.62
N PHE A 397 8.61 16.32 0.45
CA PHE A 397 9.59 15.26 0.25
C PHE A 397 11.02 15.82 0.22
N ASP A 398 11.25 16.89 -0.53
CA ASP A 398 12.57 17.51 -0.67
C ASP A 398 13.09 18.07 0.67
N THR A 399 12.20 18.67 1.46
CA THR A 399 12.53 19.15 2.81
C THR A 399 12.78 18.02 3.80
N TYR A 400 12.07 16.90 3.69
CA TYR A 400 12.34 15.68 4.46
C TYR A 400 13.72 15.09 4.13
N VAL A 401 14.00 14.80 2.85
CA VAL A 401 15.26 14.15 2.46
C VAL A 401 16.49 15.04 2.68
N SER A 402 16.30 16.36 2.78
CA SER A 402 17.35 17.31 3.14
C SER A 402 17.55 17.51 4.65
N ASP A 403 16.65 16.96 5.47
CA ASP A 403 16.82 16.94 6.93
C ASP A 403 17.71 15.76 7.38
N PHE A 404 18.04 15.73 8.68
CA PHE A 404 18.88 14.67 9.25
C PHE A 404 18.22 13.29 9.23
N HIS A 405 16.90 13.21 9.42
CA HIS A 405 16.14 11.96 9.40
C HIS A 405 16.12 11.39 7.97
N GLY A 406 15.65 12.17 7.00
CA GLY A 406 15.60 11.77 5.61
C GLY A 406 16.98 11.49 5.02
N THR A 407 18.00 12.30 5.32
CA THR A 407 19.39 12.02 4.89
C THR A 407 19.87 10.66 5.44
N THR A 408 19.52 10.33 6.69
CA THR A 408 19.87 9.03 7.29
C THR A 408 19.14 7.90 6.57
N VAL A 409 17.84 8.04 6.32
CA VAL A 409 17.06 7.04 5.57
C VAL A 409 17.63 6.83 4.16
N MET A 410 17.94 7.91 3.44
CA MET A 410 18.55 7.84 2.11
C MET A 410 19.93 7.15 2.12
N LEU A 411 20.70 7.29 3.20
CA LEU A 411 21.97 6.59 3.35
C LEU A 411 21.77 5.08 3.53
N PHE A 412 20.83 4.67 4.38
CA PHE A 412 20.50 3.25 4.59
C PHE A 412 19.98 2.61 3.30
N GLN A 413 19.07 3.27 2.58
CA GLN A 413 18.59 2.81 1.27
C GLN A 413 19.73 2.47 0.30
N LYS A 414 20.82 3.23 0.31
CA LYS A 414 21.95 3.05 -0.62
C LYS A 414 23.03 2.07 -0.15
N THR A 415 23.17 1.89 1.15
CA THR A 415 24.35 1.22 1.73
C THR A 415 24.04 0.00 2.57
N ALA A 416 22.80 -0.13 3.03
CA ALA A 416 22.38 -1.12 4.01
C ALA A 416 20.85 -1.30 3.98
N ALA A 417 20.30 -1.65 2.80
CA ALA A 417 18.84 -1.76 2.61
C ALA A 417 18.21 -2.88 3.46
N ASP A 418 18.97 -3.94 3.73
CA ASP A 418 18.53 -5.11 4.52
C ASP A 418 18.92 -4.98 6.00
N GLN A 419 19.11 -3.77 6.51
CA GLN A 419 19.49 -3.53 7.91
C GLN A 419 18.43 -2.69 8.60
N ASP A 420 18.19 -3.03 9.87
CA ASP A 420 17.39 -2.20 10.76
C ASP A 420 17.99 -0.79 10.84
N PHE A 421 17.11 0.20 10.70
CA PHE A 421 17.48 1.61 10.78
C PHE A 421 16.62 2.31 11.82
N ASN A 422 17.25 3.15 12.65
CA ASN A 422 16.59 3.89 13.71
C ASN A 422 16.49 5.38 13.35
N ALA A 423 15.78 5.67 12.25
CA ALA A 423 15.42 7.03 11.85
C ALA A 423 13.93 7.08 11.52
N PRO A 424 13.23 8.19 11.83
CA PRO A 424 11.82 8.31 11.52
C PRO A 424 11.60 8.53 10.02
N VAL A 425 10.56 7.87 9.50
CA VAL A 425 9.94 8.09 8.19
C VAL A 425 8.61 8.82 8.35
N CYS A 426 7.93 9.11 7.24
CA CYS A 426 6.68 9.87 7.20
C CYS A 426 5.67 9.36 8.24
N VAL A 427 5.49 8.04 8.29
CA VAL A 427 4.45 7.39 9.12
C VAL A 427 4.74 7.43 10.63
N ASP A 428 6.00 7.54 11.04
CA ASP A 428 6.34 7.62 12.48
C ASP A 428 5.89 8.94 13.12
N CYS A 429 5.71 9.97 12.28
CA CYS A 429 5.19 11.28 12.67
C CYS A 429 3.70 11.44 12.32
N HIS A 430 3.29 11.06 11.12
CA HIS A 430 1.95 11.34 10.60
C HIS A 430 0.88 10.29 10.91
N GLY A 431 1.27 9.07 11.29
CA GLY A 431 0.37 7.91 11.34
C GLY A 431 0.46 7.05 10.08
N VAL A 432 -0.17 5.88 10.11
CA VAL A 432 -0.14 4.89 9.00
C VAL A 432 -1.51 4.82 8.34
N HIS A 433 -2.50 4.28 9.06
CA HIS A 433 -3.89 4.15 8.61
C HIS A 433 -4.80 5.22 9.23
N ASP A 434 -4.30 6.02 10.16
CA ASP A 434 -5.06 7.00 10.97
C ASP A 434 -4.55 8.44 10.76
N ILE A 435 -4.01 8.70 9.56
CA ILE A 435 -3.42 10.00 9.20
C ILE A 435 -4.46 11.10 9.38
N SER A 436 -4.20 11.99 10.33
CA SER A 436 -5.11 13.07 10.71
C SER A 436 -4.68 14.41 10.08
N PRO A 437 -5.58 15.41 9.99
CA PRO A 437 -5.21 16.74 9.54
C PRO A 437 -4.07 17.32 10.39
N ILE A 438 -3.18 18.11 9.79
CA ILE A 438 -2.01 18.65 10.50
C ILE A 438 -2.36 19.69 11.58
N ASP A 439 -3.56 20.28 11.51
CA ASP A 439 -4.08 21.30 12.42
C ASP A 439 -5.16 20.75 13.37
N ALA A 440 -5.48 19.46 13.28
CA ALA A 440 -6.37 18.80 14.23
C ALA A 440 -5.76 18.79 15.63
N ALA A 441 -6.61 18.94 16.65
CA ALA A 441 -6.17 19.11 18.05
C ALA A 441 -5.39 17.90 18.60
N ASP A 442 -5.73 16.71 18.14
CA ASP A 442 -5.12 15.43 18.48
C ASP A 442 -4.02 14.99 17.50
N SER A 443 -3.75 15.76 16.45
CA SER A 443 -2.74 15.44 15.46
C SER A 443 -1.35 15.30 16.09
N PRO A 444 -0.62 14.19 15.85
CA PRO A 444 0.71 13.98 16.39
C PRO A 444 1.76 14.96 15.86
N VAL A 445 1.48 15.62 14.74
CA VAL A 445 2.34 16.62 14.10
C VAL A 445 1.94 18.05 14.43
N LEU A 446 0.85 18.26 15.20
CA LEU A 446 0.49 19.57 15.70
C LEU A 446 1.63 20.08 16.61
N ARG A 447 1.97 21.36 16.48
CA ARG A 447 3.11 21.98 17.20
C ARG A 447 3.12 21.70 18.70
N ASP A 448 1.95 21.71 19.34
CA ASP A 448 1.81 21.48 20.78
C ASP A 448 1.97 19.99 21.16
N ASN A 449 1.69 19.08 20.23
CA ASN A 449 1.78 17.63 20.42
C ASN A 449 3.12 17.06 19.98
N LEU A 450 3.86 17.77 19.13
CA LEU A 450 5.07 17.30 18.46
C LEU A 450 6.16 16.83 19.42
N ILE A 451 6.29 17.46 20.59
CA ILE A 451 7.27 17.01 21.61
C ILE A 451 7.02 15.57 22.06
N THR A 452 5.76 15.14 22.12
CA THR A 452 5.39 13.75 22.46
C THR A 452 5.87 12.79 21.39
N THR A 453 5.75 13.18 20.13
CA THR A 453 6.25 12.42 18.96
C THR A 453 7.78 12.37 18.97
N CYS A 454 8.47 13.51 19.13
CA CYS A 454 9.94 13.55 19.20
C CYS A 454 10.50 12.69 20.33
N ARG A 455 9.82 12.63 21.48
CA ARG A 455 10.27 11.86 22.65
C ARG A 455 10.22 10.35 22.48
N ARG A 456 9.55 9.84 21.44
CA ARG A 456 9.61 8.42 21.07
C ARG A 456 11.06 7.97 20.81
N CYS A 457 11.87 8.84 20.19
CA CYS A 457 13.29 8.57 19.90
C CYS A 457 14.26 9.48 20.69
N HIS A 458 13.78 10.63 21.17
CA HIS A 458 14.56 11.59 21.96
C HIS A 458 13.96 11.78 23.37
N PRO A 459 14.07 10.79 24.27
CA PRO A 459 13.36 10.79 25.55
C PRO A 459 13.69 12.00 26.44
N ASP A 460 14.91 12.53 26.33
CA ASP A 460 15.39 13.69 27.10
C ASP A 460 15.09 15.05 26.44
N ALA A 461 14.37 15.08 25.32
CA ALA A 461 14.04 16.32 24.62
C ALA A 461 13.21 17.27 25.51
N SER A 462 13.65 18.52 25.62
CA SER A 462 12.92 19.58 26.32
C SER A 462 11.73 20.06 25.50
N SER A 463 10.81 20.82 26.11
CA SER A 463 9.65 21.40 25.41
C SER A 463 10.03 22.29 24.23
N ASP A 464 11.20 22.91 24.26
CA ASP A 464 11.67 23.81 23.20
C ASP A 464 12.38 23.06 22.07
N PHE A 465 12.64 21.75 22.22
CA PHE A 465 13.34 20.94 21.23
C PHE A 465 12.69 21.00 19.83
N PRO A 466 11.35 20.91 19.67
CA PRO A 466 10.74 20.95 18.35
C PRO A 466 10.81 22.33 17.69
N ALA A 467 11.14 23.39 18.43
CA ALA A 467 11.27 24.74 17.85
C ALA A 467 12.45 24.89 16.87
N ALA A 468 13.41 23.95 16.90
CA ALA A 468 14.50 23.88 15.92
C ALA A 468 14.07 23.25 14.59
N TRP A 469 12.95 22.52 14.57
CA TRP A 469 12.42 21.93 13.35
C TRP A 469 11.64 22.97 12.55
N LEU A 470 11.93 23.08 11.25
CA LEU A 470 11.33 24.08 10.36
C LEU A 470 10.00 23.61 9.75
N GLY A 471 9.56 22.40 10.11
CA GLY A 471 8.49 21.71 9.40
C GLY A 471 8.94 21.27 8.00
N HIS A 472 7.96 20.87 7.19
CA HIS A 472 8.14 20.56 5.77
C HIS A 472 8.08 21.82 4.89
N TYR A 473 8.82 22.86 5.27
CA TYR A 473 8.86 24.11 4.51
C TYR A 473 10.30 24.55 4.24
N PRO A 474 10.61 25.00 3.01
CA PRO A 474 11.91 25.55 2.72
C PRO A 474 12.13 26.82 3.55
N PRO A 475 13.39 27.11 3.93
CA PRO A 475 13.66 28.31 4.70
C PRO A 475 13.50 29.56 3.84
N THR A 476 12.69 30.52 4.33
CA THR A 476 12.42 31.79 3.65
C THR A 476 12.71 32.97 4.56
N LEU A 477 12.92 34.15 3.97
CA LEU A 477 13.10 35.39 4.73
C LEU A 477 11.86 35.78 5.55
N GLU A 478 10.69 35.29 5.16
CA GLU A 478 9.42 35.57 5.80
C GLU A 478 9.18 34.68 7.02
N ARG A 479 9.48 33.38 6.91
CA ARG A 479 9.21 32.40 7.96
C ARG A 479 10.42 32.16 8.87
N THR A 480 11.62 32.03 8.29
CA THR A 480 12.83 31.58 8.99
C THR A 480 14.05 32.42 8.58
N PRO A 481 14.03 33.75 8.83
CA PRO A 481 14.98 34.70 8.25
C PRO A 481 16.44 34.40 8.55
N LEU A 482 16.76 33.94 9.77
CA LEU A 482 18.13 33.61 10.14
C LEU A 482 18.66 32.40 9.36
N VAL A 483 17.83 31.37 9.17
CA VAL A 483 18.22 30.17 8.41
C VAL A 483 18.35 30.52 6.93
N ALA A 484 17.40 31.27 6.38
CA ALA A 484 17.44 31.72 4.99
C ALA A 484 18.70 32.56 4.69
N LEU A 485 19.07 33.47 5.60
CA LEU A 485 20.30 34.27 5.46
C LEU A 485 21.57 33.41 5.57
N ALA A 486 21.59 32.43 6.48
CA ALA A 486 22.71 31.49 6.59
C ALA A 486 22.86 30.65 5.32
N GLN A 487 21.75 30.16 4.76
CA GLN A 487 21.77 29.39 3.53
C GLN A 487 22.22 30.24 2.33
N LEU A 488 21.72 31.48 2.21
CA LEU A 488 22.19 32.42 1.20
C LEU A 488 23.70 32.67 1.32
N PHE A 489 24.21 32.83 2.54
CA PHE A 489 25.63 32.98 2.78
C PHE A 489 26.42 31.77 2.26
N TYR A 490 26.03 30.54 2.61
CA TYR A 490 26.74 29.34 2.15
C TYR A 490 26.65 29.12 0.65
N ASN A 491 25.48 29.39 0.04
CA ASN A 491 25.27 29.28 -1.40
C ASN A 491 26.17 30.23 -2.20
N ILE A 492 26.58 31.36 -1.63
CA ILE A 492 27.53 32.29 -2.25
C ILE A 492 28.97 31.93 -1.86
N PHE A 493 29.20 31.68 -0.58
CA PHE A 493 30.55 31.49 -0.04
C PHE A 493 31.23 30.24 -0.59
N ILE A 494 30.52 29.09 -0.65
CA ILE A 494 31.11 27.82 -1.10
C ILE A 494 31.58 27.91 -2.57
N PRO A 495 30.77 28.34 -3.55
CA PRO A 495 31.23 28.48 -4.94
C PRO A 495 32.33 29.50 -5.12
N VAL A 496 32.32 30.60 -4.36
CA VAL A 496 33.40 31.61 -4.41
C VAL A 496 34.72 31.03 -3.93
N VAL A 497 34.72 30.29 -2.82
CA VAL A 497 35.93 29.63 -2.30
C VAL A 497 36.42 28.56 -3.26
N ILE A 498 35.54 27.68 -3.74
CA ILE A 498 35.90 26.62 -4.70
C ILE A 498 36.42 27.24 -6.00
N GLY A 499 35.73 28.23 -6.56
CA GLY A 499 36.14 28.94 -7.77
C GLY A 499 37.48 29.65 -7.61
N GLY A 500 37.73 30.27 -6.45
CA GLY A 500 39.02 30.86 -6.11
C GLY A 500 40.16 29.84 -6.05
N LEU A 501 39.93 28.67 -5.43
CA LEU A 501 40.90 27.58 -5.38
C LEU A 501 41.17 26.99 -6.77
N VAL A 502 40.14 26.80 -7.59
CA VAL A 502 40.28 26.34 -8.97
C VAL A 502 41.09 27.34 -9.81
N LEU A 503 40.79 28.64 -9.70
CA LEU A 503 41.56 29.69 -10.38
C LEU A 503 43.02 29.71 -9.93
N PHE A 504 43.27 29.55 -8.62
CA PHE A 504 44.62 29.46 -8.08
C PHE A 504 45.39 28.26 -8.66
N VAL A 505 44.75 27.09 -8.75
CA VAL A 505 45.35 25.88 -9.34
C VAL A 505 45.63 26.08 -10.83
N ILE A 506 44.68 26.64 -11.59
CA ILE A 506 44.84 26.89 -13.03
C ILE A 506 45.99 27.86 -13.28
N THR A 507 46.09 28.94 -12.49
CA THR A 507 47.16 29.93 -12.63
C THR A 507 48.54 29.35 -12.29
N ASP A 508 48.64 28.47 -11.29
CA ASP A 508 49.91 27.77 -11.00
C ASP A 508 50.29 26.80 -12.12
N ILE A 509 49.33 26.02 -12.65
CA ILE A 509 49.56 25.13 -13.81
C ILE A 509 50.03 25.93 -15.02
N TYR A 510 49.34 27.02 -15.34
CA TYR A 510 49.70 27.91 -16.45
C TYR A 510 51.13 28.45 -16.30
N ARG A 511 51.48 28.94 -15.10
CA ARG A 511 52.84 29.43 -14.81
C ARG A 511 53.89 28.33 -15.00
N ARG A 512 53.66 27.11 -14.51
CA ARG A 512 54.58 25.98 -14.69
C ARG A 512 54.77 25.60 -16.16
N LEU A 513 53.69 25.63 -16.94
CA LEU A 513 53.75 25.38 -18.39
C LEU A 513 54.49 26.49 -19.14
N SER A 514 54.30 27.75 -18.75
CA SER A 514 55.03 28.90 -19.32
C SER A 514 56.53 28.79 -19.05
N ASN A 515 56.94 28.56 -17.81
CA ASN A 515 58.36 28.44 -17.45
C ASN A 515 59.04 27.28 -18.18
N ARG A 516 58.37 26.13 -18.34
CA ARG A 516 58.90 25.00 -19.12
C ARG A 516 59.07 25.33 -20.61
N ARG A 517 58.24 26.20 -21.18
CA ARG A 517 58.39 26.65 -22.56
C ARG A 517 59.54 27.65 -22.74
N GLU A 518 59.93 28.35 -21.68
CA GLU A 518 61.06 29.29 -21.69
C GLU A 518 62.42 28.58 -21.49
N GLU A 519 62.43 27.38 -20.91
CA GLU A 519 63.63 26.55 -20.69
C GLU A 519 64.01 25.66 -21.90
N HIS A 520 63.15 25.56 -22.90
CA HIS A 520 63.36 24.84 -24.17
C HIS A 520 63.51 25.81 -25.34
#